data_AF-A0A372IFU8-F1
#
_entry.id   AF-A0A372IFU8-F1
#
_cell.length_a   1.000
_cell.length_b   1.000
_cell.length_c   1.000
_cell.angle_alpha   90.00
_cell.angle_beta   90.00
_cell.angle_gamma   90.00
#
_symmetry.space_group_name_H-M   'P 1'
#
loop_
_entity.id
_entity.type
_entity.pdbx_description
1 polymer ?
#
loop_
_entity_poly.entity_id
_entity_poly.type
_entity_poly.pdbx_seq_one_letter_code
_entity_poly.pdbx_strand_id
1 'polypeptide(L)'
;MIRSLLALSMLLWGVAAAAQETHEYPALYRVTGVAATDVLNIRSGPGVGHQIIGTFAPTQTGVEVVGTTQDQRWGRVILGETSGWASMRFLARTGPDWSAGLPAPLYCSGTEPFWSYERLPGGGNFDSVTAAPEPFAETWSGPPSGRGPQTFGLVLDSGTTTMSAIIARDICSDGMSDRDYGLSAHFLRRGPQGVELLQGCCTLSR
;
A
#
# COMPACT_ATOMS: atom_id res chain seq x y z
N MET A 1 -10.08 66.41 31.01
CA MET A 1 -10.35 64.96 30.94
C MET A 1 -10.25 64.54 29.46
N ILE A 2 -9.06 64.17 29.00
CA ILE A 2 -8.80 63.76 27.62
C ILE A 2 -8.56 62.25 27.66
N ARG A 3 -9.50 61.47 27.12
CA ARG A 3 -9.43 60.01 27.05
C ARG A 3 -8.66 59.61 25.80
N SER A 4 -7.40 59.23 25.96
CA SER A 4 -6.60 58.56 24.94
C SER A 4 -7.19 57.17 24.65
N LEU A 5 -7.69 56.97 23.43
CA LEU A 5 -8.04 55.65 22.91
C LEU A 5 -6.82 55.09 22.17
N LEU A 6 -6.07 54.18 22.82
CA LEU A 6 -5.07 53.36 22.15
C LEU A 6 -5.78 52.34 21.25
N ALA A 7 -5.58 52.44 19.94
CA ALA A 7 -5.96 51.42 18.98
C ALA A 7 -4.97 50.24 19.10
N LEU A 8 -5.43 49.13 19.67
CA LEU A 8 -4.68 47.88 19.76
C LEU A 8 -4.87 47.09 18.45
N SER A 9 -3.97 47.26 17.49
CA SER A 9 -3.92 46.47 16.26
C SER A 9 -3.33 45.08 16.55
N MET A 10 -4.19 44.09 16.82
CA MET A 10 -3.79 42.67 16.84
C MET A 10 -3.56 42.19 15.40
N LEU A 11 -2.29 42.04 15.02
CA LEU A 11 -1.88 41.31 13.82
C LEU A 11 -2.12 39.80 14.06
N LEU A 12 -3.20 39.28 13.50
CA LEU A 12 -3.41 37.84 13.33
C LEU A 12 -2.38 37.30 12.34
N TRP A 13 -1.28 36.75 12.85
CA TRP A 13 -0.40 35.88 12.08
C TRP A 13 -1.13 34.55 11.86
N GLY A 14 -1.88 34.49 10.76
CA GLY A 14 -2.41 33.23 10.25
C GLY A 14 -1.25 32.33 9.87
N VAL A 15 -0.92 31.37 10.73
CA VAL A 15 -0.14 30.21 10.30
C VAL A 15 -1.00 29.44 9.31
N ALA A 16 -0.67 29.57 8.03
CA ALA A 16 -1.11 28.59 7.05
C ALA A 16 -0.46 27.27 7.45
N ALA A 17 -1.22 26.40 8.13
CA ALA A 17 -0.85 25.01 8.28
C ALA A 17 -0.74 24.45 6.87
N ALA A 18 0.49 24.25 6.39
CA ALA A 18 0.71 23.46 5.19
C ALA A 18 0.05 22.11 5.45
N ALA A 19 -1.02 21.81 4.71
CA ALA A 19 -1.59 20.48 4.70
C ALA A 19 -0.45 19.55 4.28
N GLN A 20 0.08 18.78 5.24
CA GLN A 20 0.95 17.67 4.89
C GLN A 20 0.07 16.76 4.05
N GLU A 21 0.37 16.67 2.75
CA GLU A 21 -0.12 15.58 1.92
C GLU A 21 0.29 14.31 2.66
N THR A 22 -0.69 13.67 3.30
CA THR A 22 -0.49 12.37 3.93
C THR A 22 -0.27 11.43 2.76
N HIS A 23 1.00 11.20 2.43
CA HIS A 23 1.35 10.33 1.32
C HIS A 23 0.99 8.90 1.73
N GLU A 24 -0.06 8.41 1.10
CA GLU A 24 -0.68 7.14 1.43
C GLU A 24 -0.01 6.00 0.70
N TYR A 25 0.96 5.37 1.37
CA TYR A 25 1.63 4.16 0.88
C TYR A 25 0.94 2.89 1.40
N PRO A 26 0.98 1.79 0.63
CA PRO A 26 1.57 1.73 -0.70
C PRO A 26 0.69 2.43 -1.74
N ALA A 27 1.32 2.78 -2.85
CA ALA A 27 0.62 3.39 -3.98
C ALA A 27 1.25 2.95 -5.30
N LEU A 28 0.42 2.91 -6.34
CA LEU A 28 0.81 2.67 -7.71
C LEU A 28 1.19 3.97 -8.40
N TYR A 29 2.22 3.87 -9.24
CA TYR A 29 2.77 4.95 -10.03
C TYR A 29 2.95 4.50 -11.48
N ARG A 30 3.11 5.50 -12.35
CA ARG A 30 3.66 5.34 -13.69
C ARG A 30 4.93 6.16 -13.84
N VAL A 31 5.86 5.70 -14.66
CA VAL A 31 7.04 6.45 -15.05
C VAL A 31 6.61 7.61 -15.96
N THR A 32 7.22 8.78 -15.74
CA THR A 32 7.00 10.01 -16.50
C THR A 32 8.29 10.82 -16.59
N GLY A 33 8.41 11.69 -17.59
CA GLY A 33 9.54 12.62 -17.72
C GLY A 33 10.89 11.96 -18.04
N VAL A 34 10.89 10.68 -18.43
CA VAL A 34 12.06 9.95 -18.94
C VAL A 34 11.98 9.92 -20.47
N ALA A 35 13.09 10.18 -21.15
CA ALA A 35 13.13 10.15 -22.61
C ALA A 35 12.85 8.73 -23.14
N ALA A 36 12.25 8.62 -24.33
CA ALA A 36 11.91 7.32 -24.92
C ALA A 36 13.14 6.41 -25.19
N THR A 37 14.33 7.00 -25.30
CA THR A 37 15.61 6.31 -25.50
C THR A 37 16.40 6.10 -24.20
N ASP A 38 15.80 6.38 -23.04
CA ASP A 38 16.42 6.30 -21.72
C ASP A 38 15.63 5.36 -20.80
N VAL A 39 16.04 5.23 -19.54
CA VAL A 39 15.40 4.40 -18.53
C VAL A 39 15.41 5.08 -17.15
N LEU A 40 14.45 4.74 -16.31
CA LEU A 40 14.49 5.11 -14.90
C LEU A 40 15.29 4.07 -14.12
N ASN A 41 16.48 4.46 -13.65
CA ASN A 41 17.31 3.59 -12.83
C ASN A 41 16.70 3.32 -11.44
N ILE A 42 16.76 2.06 -11.03
CA ILE A 42 16.42 1.59 -9.68
C ILE A 42 17.72 1.22 -8.99
N ARG A 43 17.91 1.73 -7.78
CA ARG A 43 19.19 1.69 -7.07
C ARG A 43 19.11 0.95 -5.75
N SER A 44 20.25 0.41 -5.30
CA SER A 44 20.36 -0.30 -4.02
C SER A 44 20.15 0.59 -2.79
N GLY A 45 20.20 1.92 -2.95
CA GLY A 45 19.94 2.88 -1.89
C GLY A 45 19.47 4.23 -2.44
N PRO A 46 18.96 5.12 -1.57
CA PRO A 46 18.43 6.41 -1.97
C PRO A 46 19.56 7.38 -2.35
N GLY A 47 19.89 7.46 -3.63
CA GLY A 47 20.91 8.38 -4.12
C GLY A 47 21.52 7.98 -5.45
N VAL A 48 21.97 8.96 -6.23
CA VAL A 48 22.62 8.71 -7.53
C VAL A 48 23.97 7.99 -7.44
N GLY A 49 24.56 7.93 -6.24
CA GLY A 49 25.81 7.22 -5.97
C GLY A 49 25.64 5.72 -5.67
N HIS A 50 24.41 5.24 -5.45
CA HIS A 50 24.16 3.82 -5.19
C HIS A 50 24.15 3.00 -6.48
N GLN A 51 24.54 1.73 -6.39
CA GLN A 51 24.56 0.80 -7.52
C GLN A 51 23.18 0.68 -8.16
N ILE A 52 23.13 0.63 -9.50
CA ILE A 52 21.91 0.32 -10.26
C ILE A 52 21.67 -1.18 -10.17
N ILE A 53 20.49 -1.57 -9.71
CA ILE A 53 20.06 -2.98 -9.53
C ILE A 53 18.88 -3.36 -10.43
N GLY A 54 18.31 -2.39 -11.14
CA GLY A 54 17.21 -2.59 -12.06
C GLY A 54 16.85 -1.31 -12.78
N THR A 55 15.88 -1.39 -13.69
CA THR A 55 15.38 -0.23 -14.44
C THR A 55 13.88 -0.34 -14.68
N PHE A 56 13.22 0.80 -14.82
CA PHE A 56 11.88 0.87 -15.38
C PHE A 56 11.92 1.53 -16.77
N ALA A 57 11.06 1.05 -17.67
CA ALA A 57 10.88 1.66 -18.97
C ALA A 57 10.27 3.08 -18.86
N PRO A 58 10.50 3.99 -19.82
CA PRO A 58 10.06 5.39 -19.76
C PRO A 58 8.57 5.62 -19.51
N THR A 59 7.72 4.65 -19.85
CA THR A 59 6.26 4.72 -19.71
C THR A 59 5.70 3.56 -18.88
N GLN A 60 6.54 2.89 -18.08
CA GLN A 60 6.10 1.75 -17.28
C GLN A 60 5.01 2.16 -16.29
N THR A 61 3.97 1.34 -16.17
CA THR A 61 2.85 1.51 -15.25
C THR A 61 2.86 0.42 -14.18
N GLY A 62 2.07 0.60 -13.13
CA GLY A 62 1.97 -0.42 -12.06
C GLY A 62 3.22 -0.48 -11.18
N VAL A 63 3.98 0.61 -11.11
CA VAL A 63 5.13 0.72 -10.21
C VAL A 63 4.59 0.91 -8.80
N GLU A 64 4.65 -0.12 -7.96
CA GLU A 64 4.30 0.00 -6.55
C GLU A 64 5.44 0.65 -5.75
N VAL A 65 5.09 1.71 -5.03
CA VAL A 65 5.95 2.39 -4.06
C VAL A 65 5.39 2.13 -2.67
N VAL A 66 6.20 1.53 -1.79
CA VAL A 66 5.80 1.14 -0.43
C VAL A 66 6.22 2.17 0.63
N GLY A 67 7.01 3.16 0.26
CA GLY A 67 7.44 4.24 1.14
C GLY A 67 8.44 5.18 0.46
N THR A 68 8.82 6.25 1.14
CA THR A 68 9.83 7.21 0.65
C THR A 68 10.86 7.55 1.72
N THR A 69 11.97 8.15 1.30
CA THR A 69 12.83 8.92 2.19
C THR A 69 12.06 10.08 2.83
N GLN A 70 12.57 10.59 3.95
CA GLN A 70 11.95 11.72 4.67
C GLN A 70 11.81 12.98 3.81
N ASP A 71 12.77 13.20 2.90
CA ASP A 71 12.74 14.32 1.93
C ASP A 71 11.91 14.01 0.68
N GLN A 72 11.28 12.83 0.63
CA GLN A 72 10.40 12.36 -0.44
C GLN A 72 11.04 12.28 -1.84
N ARG A 73 12.37 12.39 -1.95
CA ARG A 73 13.05 12.38 -3.25
C ARG A 73 13.23 10.98 -3.82
N TRP A 74 13.23 9.97 -2.95
CA TRP A 74 13.43 8.57 -3.32
C TRP A 74 12.28 7.71 -2.81
N GLY A 75 11.68 6.94 -3.72
CA GLY A 75 10.64 5.97 -3.41
C GLY A 75 11.21 4.57 -3.36
N ARG A 76 10.82 3.81 -2.34
CA ARG A 76 11.12 2.39 -2.23
C ARG A 76 10.16 1.62 -3.13
N VAL A 77 10.69 1.08 -4.21
CA VAL A 77 9.96 0.39 -5.28
C VAL A 77 10.23 -1.11 -5.22
N ILE A 78 9.31 -1.87 -5.80
CA ILE A 78 9.33 -3.32 -5.77
C ILE A 78 9.84 -3.91 -7.09
N LEU A 79 10.70 -4.92 -6.99
CA LEU A 79 11.36 -5.61 -8.11
C LEU A 79 11.38 -7.12 -7.86
N GLY A 80 10.33 -7.85 -8.27
CA GLY A 80 10.27 -9.30 -8.08
C GLY A 80 10.38 -9.67 -6.59
N GLU A 81 11.50 -10.27 -6.19
CA GLU A 81 11.80 -10.72 -4.82
C GLU A 81 12.69 -9.72 -4.03
N THR A 82 12.93 -8.52 -4.55
CA THR A 82 13.73 -7.49 -3.88
C THR A 82 13.08 -6.11 -3.93
N SER A 83 13.57 -5.21 -3.06
CA SER A 83 13.22 -3.80 -3.05
C SER A 83 14.38 -2.93 -3.54
N GLY A 84 14.06 -1.82 -4.20
CA GLY A 84 15.04 -0.83 -4.63
C GLY A 84 14.55 0.61 -4.45
N TRP A 85 15.35 1.57 -4.91
CA TRP A 85 15.06 2.99 -4.79
C TRP A 85 15.04 3.68 -6.15
N ALA A 86 13.95 4.35 -6.48
CA ALA A 86 13.79 5.15 -7.69
C ALA A 86 13.52 6.62 -7.35
N SER A 87 13.91 7.54 -8.24
CA SER A 87 13.68 8.96 -8.01
C SER A 87 12.20 9.31 -8.22
N MET A 88 11.56 9.88 -7.19
CA MET A 88 10.14 10.22 -7.22
C MET A 88 9.79 11.29 -8.25
N ARG A 89 10.78 12.10 -8.70
CA ARG A 89 10.57 13.11 -9.75
C ARG A 89 10.10 12.52 -11.08
N PHE A 90 10.32 11.23 -11.30
CA PHE A 90 9.95 10.50 -12.52
C PHE A 90 8.78 9.54 -12.30
N LEU A 91 8.09 9.63 -11.15
CA LEU A 91 6.97 8.76 -10.80
C LEU A 91 5.72 9.62 -10.56
N ALA A 92 4.71 9.42 -11.40
CA ALA A 92 3.40 10.05 -11.23
C ALA A 92 2.42 9.04 -10.61
N ARG A 93 1.82 9.41 -9.47
CA ARG A 93 0.86 8.55 -8.75
C ARG A 93 -0.35 8.25 -9.64
N THR A 94 -0.82 7.02 -9.60
CA THR A 94 -2.01 6.56 -10.33
C THR A 94 -3.09 5.97 -9.43
N GLY A 95 -2.79 5.74 -8.15
CA GLY A 95 -3.77 5.26 -7.16
C GLY A 95 -3.10 4.41 -6.07
N PRO A 96 -3.89 3.70 -5.26
CA PRO A 96 -5.34 3.84 -5.13
C PRO A 96 -5.71 5.11 -4.34
N ASP A 97 -6.96 5.51 -4.39
CA ASP A 97 -7.51 6.43 -3.39
C ASP A 97 -7.95 5.60 -2.19
N TRP A 98 -7.17 5.64 -1.09
CA TRP A 98 -7.49 4.82 0.08
C TRP A 98 -8.72 5.34 0.85
N SER A 99 -9.14 6.58 0.62
CA SER A 99 -10.39 7.10 1.17
C SER A 99 -11.62 6.49 0.51
N ALA A 100 -11.47 5.94 -0.70
CA ALA A 100 -12.53 5.24 -1.42
C ALA A 100 -12.76 3.80 -0.92
N GLY A 101 -11.91 3.29 -0.03
CA GLY A 101 -12.02 1.94 0.53
C GLY A 101 -10.81 1.06 0.23
N LEU A 102 -10.94 -0.23 0.56
CA LEU A 102 -9.90 -1.21 0.27
C LEU A 102 -9.80 -1.41 -1.26
N PRO A 103 -8.63 -1.22 -1.89
CA PRO A 103 -8.47 -1.28 -3.33
C PRO A 103 -8.59 -2.71 -3.87
N ALA A 104 -9.10 -2.83 -5.09
CA ALA A 104 -9.06 -4.04 -5.90
C ALA A 104 -8.40 -3.71 -7.26
N PRO A 105 -7.56 -4.59 -7.84
CA PRO A 105 -7.13 -5.86 -7.27
C PRO A 105 -6.23 -5.69 -6.04
N LEU A 106 -6.17 -6.74 -5.21
CA LEU A 106 -5.24 -6.84 -4.09
C LEU A 106 -4.79 -8.29 -3.96
N TYR A 107 -3.49 -8.52 -3.91
CA TYR A 107 -2.91 -9.86 -3.84
C TYR A 107 -2.27 -10.05 -2.48
N CYS A 108 -2.77 -11.00 -1.69
CA CYS A 108 -2.26 -11.31 -0.36
C CYS A 108 -1.69 -12.72 -0.33
N SER A 109 -0.60 -12.94 0.42
CA SER A 109 0.00 -14.26 0.58
C SER A 109 0.76 -14.39 1.89
N GLY A 110 0.86 -15.61 2.39
CA GLY A 110 1.75 -15.98 3.49
C GLY A 110 2.59 -17.21 3.15
N THR A 111 3.70 -17.36 3.87
CA THR A 111 4.72 -18.40 3.65
C THR A 111 4.62 -19.54 4.66
N GLU A 112 4.03 -19.30 5.83
CA GLU A 112 3.87 -20.31 6.88
C GLU A 112 2.48 -20.21 7.54
N PRO A 113 1.50 -21.05 7.13
CA PRO A 113 1.55 -21.94 5.97
C PRO A 113 1.58 -21.17 4.64
N PHE A 114 1.87 -21.85 3.54
CA PHE A 114 1.73 -21.26 2.20
C PHE A 114 0.25 -21.09 1.84
N TRP A 115 -0.17 -19.85 1.63
CA TRP A 115 -1.52 -19.50 1.20
C TRP A 115 -1.50 -18.22 0.36
N SER A 116 -2.55 -18.04 -0.44
CA SER A 116 -2.79 -16.81 -1.19
C SER A 116 -4.28 -16.46 -1.24
N TYR A 117 -4.55 -15.16 -1.34
CA TYR A 117 -5.88 -14.63 -1.61
C TYR A 117 -5.76 -13.54 -2.68
N GLU A 118 -6.36 -13.80 -3.84
CA GLU A 118 -6.45 -12.84 -4.94
C GLU A 118 -7.81 -12.15 -4.89
N ARG A 119 -7.83 -10.90 -4.42
CA ARG A 119 -9.03 -10.07 -4.36
C ARG A 119 -9.27 -9.36 -5.68
N LEU A 120 -10.51 -9.44 -6.15
CA LEU A 120 -11.10 -8.71 -7.27
C LEU A 120 -12.34 -7.94 -6.80
N PRO A 121 -12.94 -7.07 -7.63
CA PRO A 121 -14.21 -6.44 -7.29
C PRO A 121 -15.28 -7.50 -6.94
N GLY A 122 -15.78 -7.45 -5.71
CA GLY A 122 -16.87 -8.32 -5.23
C GLY A 122 -16.45 -9.67 -4.62
N GLY A 123 -15.16 -9.99 -4.55
CA GLY A 123 -14.71 -11.27 -3.98
C GLY A 123 -13.29 -11.65 -4.39
N GLY A 124 -12.97 -12.93 -4.31
CA GLY A 124 -11.64 -13.41 -4.65
C GLY A 124 -11.51 -14.92 -4.60
N ASN A 125 -10.32 -15.40 -4.94
CA ASN A 125 -9.99 -16.81 -4.81
C ASN A 125 -8.96 -16.99 -3.70
N PHE A 126 -9.25 -17.90 -2.78
CA PHE A 126 -8.31 -18.37 -1.77
C PHE A 126 -7.68 -19.68 -2.23
N ASP A 127 -6.38 -19.83 -2.01
CA ASP A 127 -5.63 -21.06 -2.29
C ASP A 127 -4.65 -21.31 -1.14
N SER A 128 -4.47 -22.58 -0.75
CA SER A 128 -3.48 -22.97 0.25
C SER A 128 -2.97 -24.38 0.03
N VAL A 129 -1.87 -24.72 0.70
CA VAL A 129 -1.37 -26.11 0.70
C VAL A 129 -2.27 -27.08 1.48
N THR A 130 -3.18 -26.56 2.30
CA THR A 130 -4.08 -27.33 3.17
C THR A 130 -5.49 -27.45 2.62
N ALA A 131 -5.87 -26.65 1.63
CA ALA A 131 -7.21 -26.60 1.07
C ALA A 131 -7.16 -26.36 -0.45
N ALA A 132 -8.08 -26.98 -1.18
CA ALA A 132 -8.22 -26.71 -2.60
C ALA A 132 -8.65 -25.24 -2.83
N PRO A 133 -8.34 -24.67 -4.03
CA PRO A 133 -8.80 -23.34 -4.39
C PRO A 133 -10.31 -23.17 -4.17
N GLU A 134 -10.70 -22.14 -3.42
CA GLU A 134 -12.07 -21.87 -2.99
C GLU A 134 -12.44 -20.41 -3.31
N PRO A 135 -13.52 -20.15 -4.07
CA PRO A 135 -13.98 -18.80 -4.33
C PRO A 135 -14.71 -18.25 -3.10
N PHE A 136 -14.52 -16.96 -2.84
CA PHE A 136 -15.18 -16.22 -1.77
C PHE A 136 -15.87 -14.98 -2.34
N ALA A 137 -17.13 -14.76 -1.96
CA ALA A 137 -17.82 -13.50 -2.18
C ALA A 137 -17.44 -12.50 -1.08
N GLU A 138 -17.15 -11.26 -1.47
CA GLU A 138 -16.97 -10.17 -0.51
C GLU A 138 -18.33 -9.63 -0.09
N THR A 139 -18.68 -9.87 1.18
CA THR A 139 -19.93 -9.38 1.74
C THR A 139 -19.78 -7.98 2.33
N TRP A 140 -18.57 -7.62 2.76
CA TRP A 140 -18.27 -6.31 3.31
C TRP A 140 -16.76 -6.01 3.31
N SER A 141 -16.39 -4.77 3.04
CA SER A 141 -15.09 -4.21 3.39
C SER A 141 -15.23 -2.74 3.81
N GLY A 142 -14.32 -2.27 4.66
CA GLY A 142 -14.34 -0.87 5.09
C GLY A 142 -13.26 -0.52 6.10
N PRO A 143 -12.97 0.78 6.29
CA PRO A 143 -12.06 1.25 7.31
C PRO A 143 -12.69 1.15 8.71
N PRO A 144 -11.91 1.27 9.80
CA PRO A 144 -12.47 1.39 11.13
C PRO A 144 -13.34 2.64 11.27
N SER A 145 -14.45 2.50 11.99
CA SER A 145 -15.37 3.59 12.27
C SER A 145 -14.66 4.77 12.93
N GLY A 146 -14.71 5.95 12.31
CA GLY A 146 -14.14 7.18 12.85
C GLY A 146 -12.61 7.26 12.83
N ARG A 147 -11.94 6.42 12.05
CA ARG A 147 -10.48 6.45 11.83
C ARG A 147 -10.17 6.53 10.33
N GLY A 148 -9.01 7.10 10.00
CA GLY A 148 -8.54 7.19 8.62
C GLY A 148 -8.19 5.81 8.01
N PRO A 149 -7.89 5.76 6.71
CA PRO A 149 -7.76 4.53 5.93
C PRO A 149 -6.41 3.81 6.13
N GLN A 150 -5.94 3.73 7.38
CA GLN A 150 -4.70 3.02 7.74
C GLN A 150 -4.91 1.52 7.89
N THR A 151 -6.13 1.11 8.21
CA THR A 151 -6.52 -0.29 8.32
C THR A 151 -7.88 -0.49 7.68
N PHE A 152 -8.16 -1.72 7.29
CA PHE A 152 -9.42 -2.13 6.68
C PHE A 152 -9.84 -3.48 7.25
N GLY A 153 -11.12 -3.63 7.50
CA GLY A 153 -11.75 -4.91 7.69
C GLY A 153 -12.27 -5.45 6.36
N LEU A 154 -12.29 -6.76 6.23
CA LEU A 154 -12.83 -7.50 5.09
C LEU A 154 -13.61 -8.71 5.62
N VAL A 155 -14.80 -8.98 5.07
CA VAL A 155 -15.61 -10.17 5.36
C VAL A 155 -15.95 -10.86 4.05
N LEU A 156 -15.69 -12.17 4.05
CA LEU A 156 -15.74 -13.04 2.89
C LEU A 156 -16.54 -14.29 3.24
N ASP A 157 -17.33 -14.79 2.30
CA ASP A 157 -18.17 -15.97 2.46
C ASP A 157 -18.16 -16.85 1.20
N SER A 158 -17.92 -18.15 1.36
CA SER A 158 -18.01 -19.16 0.29
C SER A 158 -19.29 -20.01 0.35
N GLY A 159 -20.14 -19.79 1.37
CA GLY A 159 -21.33 -20.57 1.69
C GLY A 159 -21.06 -21.69 2.71
N THR A 160 -19.82 -22.19 2.79
CA THR A 160 -19.40 -23.20 3.78
C THR A 160 -18.29 -22.72 4.71
N THR A 161 -17.51 -21.74 4.26
CA THR A 161 -16.39 -21.16 4.97
C THR A 161 -16.56 -19.66 5.02
N THR A 162 -16.24 -19.04 6.15
CA THR A 162 -16.16 -17.58 6.26
C THR A 162 -14.72 -17.15 6.54
N MET A 163 -14.32 -16.03 5.97
CA MET A 163 -13.05 -15.37 6.28
C MET A 163 -13.32 -13.94 6.74
N SER A 164 -12.66 -13.53 7.82
CA SER A 164 -12.61 -12.14 8.24
C SER A 164 -11.17 -11.69 8.27
N ALA A 165 -10.84 -10.57 7.66
CA ALA A 165 -9.47 -10.10 7.56
C ALA A 165 -9.30 -8.68 8.10
N ILE A 166 -8.12 -8.43 8.65
CA ILE A 166 -7.60 -7.08 8.89
C ILE A 166 -6.44 -6.88 7.94
N ILE A 167 -6.55 -5.85 7.10
CA ILE A 167 -5.48 -5.39 6.20
C ILE A 167 -4.99 -4.04 6.73
N ALA A 168 -3.70 -3.90 6.96
CA ALA A 168 -3.10 -2.67 7.48
C ALA A 168 -2.06 -2.12 6.50
N ARG A 169 -1.93 -0.79 6.42
CA ARG A 169 -0.87 -0.11 5.69
C ARG A 169 0.36 0.01 6.58
N ASP A 170 1.27 -0.93 6.45
CA ASP A 170 2.54 -1.01 7.17
C ASP A 170 3.57 -1.86 6.41
N ILE A 171 4.84 -1.68 6.75
CA ILE A 171 5.90 -2.48 6.13
C ILE A 171 5.79 -3.92 6.64
N CYS A 172 5.63 -4.85 5.69
CA CYS A 172 5.51 -6.28 5.92
C CYS A 172 6.61 -7.03 5.18
N SER A 173 7.09 -8.12 5.77
CA SER A 173 8.03 -9.06 5.18
C SER A 173 7.43 -10.46 5.21
N ASP A 174 7.62 -11.21 4.14
CA ASP A 174 7.22 -12.61 4.03
C ASP A 174 8.22 -13.59 4.69
N GLY A 175 9.31 -13.05 5.28
CA GLY A 175 10.36 -13.83 5.94
C GLY A 175 11.24 -14.66 5.02
N MET A 176 11.01 -14.61 3.70
CA MET A 176 11.67 -15.47 2.71
C MET A 176 12.38 -14.67 1.61
N SER A 177 11.93 -13.44 1.33
CA SER A 177 12.48 -12.55 0.31
C SER A 177 13.05 -11.26 0.90
N ASP A 178 13.89 -10.57 0.10
CA ASP A 178 14.39 -9.23 0.40
C ASP A 178 13.40 -8.13 -0.08
N ARG A 179 12.15 -8.52 -0.38
CA ARG A 179 11.07 -7.62 -0.79
C ARG A 179 10.30 -7.14 0.43
N ASP A 180 10.04 -5.85 0.43
CA ASP A 180 9.09 -5.24 1.35
C ASP A 180 7.72 -5.18 0.70
N TYR A 181 6.71 -5.39 1.52
CA TYR A 181 5.31 -5.15 1.17
C TYR A 181 4.83 -3.93 1.94
N GLY A 182 3.95 -3.13 1.34
CA GLY A 182 3.35 -1.98 2.03
C GLY A 182 2.09 -2.35 2.84
N LEU A 183 1.69 -3.62 2.83
CA LEU A 183 0.48 -4.08 3.49
C LEU A 183 0.75 -5.36 4.27
N SER A 184 0.34 -5.41 5.53
CA SER A 184 0.16 -6.65 6.28
C SER A 184 -1.28 -7.12 6.24
N ALA A 185 -1.47 -8.43 6.41
CA ALA A 185 -2.77 -9.06 6.43
C ALA A 185 -2.86 -10.15 7.49
N HIS A 186 -3.99 -10.17 8.18
CA HIS A 186 -4.37 -11.22 9.11
C HIS A 186 -5.77 -11.71 8.73
N PHE A 187 -5.89 -12.95 8.27
CA PHE A 187 -7.14 -13.60 7.91
C PHE A 187 -7.53 -14.64 8.96
N LEU A 188 -8.73 -14.53 9.52
CA LEU A 188 -9.34 -15.54 10.36
C LEU A 188 -10.31 -16.36 9.51
N ARG A 189 -9.90 -17.56 9.11
CA ARG A 189 -10.71 -18.51 8.33
C ARG A 189 -11.46 -19.44 9.28
N ARG A 190 -12.76 -19.60 9.06
CA ARG A 190 -13.66 -20.45 9.87
C ARG A 190 -14.47 -21.34 8.94
N GLY A 191 -14.24 -22.64 8.99
CA GLY A 191 -14.93 -23.62 8.15
C GLY A 191 -15.12 -24.97 8.85
N PRO A 192 -15.57 -26.00 8.11
CA PRO A 192 -15.88 -27.32 8.68
C PRO A 192 -14.69 -28.01 9.36
N GLN A 193 -13.47 -27.70 8.91
CA GLN A 193 -12.23 -28.27 9.45
C GLN A 193 -11.71 -27.55 10.70
N GLY A 194 -12.33 -26.43 11.09
CA GLY A 194 -11.95 -25.64 12.27
C GLY A 194 -11.71 -24.16 11.96
N VAL A 195 -10.92 -23.54 12.84
CA VAL A 195 -10.57 -22.13 12.78
C VAL A 195 -9.06 -22.00 12.58
N GLU A 196 -8.65 -21.15 11.66
CA GLU A 196 -7.27 -20.91 11.29
C GLU A 196 -6.99 -19.41 11.22
N LEU A 197 -5.88 -18.96 11.81
CA LEU A 197 -5.38 -17.60 11.67
C LEU A 197 -4.21 -17.62 10.70
N LEU A 198 -4.34 -16.90 9.61
CA LEU A 198 -3.37 -16.78 8.54
C LEU A 198 -2.77 -15.38 8.58
N GLN A 199 -1.45 -15.30 8.68
CA GLN A 199 -0.70 -14.05 8.58
C GLN A 199 0.02 -14.00 7.23
N GLY A 200 0.11 -12.81 6.65
CA GLY A 200 0.81 -12.60 5.38
C GLY A 200 0.96 -11.12 5.05
N CYS A 201 1.45 -10.87 3.84
CA CYS A 201 1.59 -9.54 3.28
C CYS A 201 0.72 -9.39 2.03
N CYS A 202 0.41 -8.15 1.64
CA CYS A 202 -0.29 -7.87 0.38
C CYS A 202 0.44 -6.86 -0.50
N THR A 203 0.11 -6.88 -1.79
CA THR A 203 0.68 -6.02 -2.84
C THR A 203 -0.43 -5.55 -3.79
N LEU A 204 -0.27 -4.33 -4.30
CA LEU A 204 -1.19 -3.72 -5.27
C LEU A 204 -0.89 -4.16 -6.71
N SER A 205 0.27 -4.77 -6.95
CA SER A 205 0.71 -5.21 -8.29
C SER A 205 1.44 -6.55 -8.24
N ARG A 206 1.19 -7.39 -9.24
CA ARG A 206 1.86 -8.68 -9.42
C ARG A 206 3.02 -8.60 -10.39
#